data_AF-W6JZK3-F1
#
_entry.id   AF-W6JZK3-F1
#
_cell.length_a   1.000
_cell.length_b   1.000
_cell.length_c   1.000
_cell.angle_alpha   90.00
_cell.angle_beta   90.00
_cell.angle_gamma   90.00
#
_symmetry.space_group_name_H-M   'P 1'
#
loop_
_entity.id
_entity.type
_entity.pdbx_description
1 polymer ?
#
loop_
_entity_poly.entity_id
_entity_poly.type
_entity_poly.pdbx_seq_one_letter_code
_entity_poly.pdbx_strand_id
1 'polypeptide(L)'
;MVKALAGPLGLPDDTELLVRANGATMIAGGALLATGRMPRVAATALAGSLVPSTIAGHPFWNETDPQKKAEQKQQFMKNLSVLGGVLLAAVDTAGKPGLAYRARMLGDAASRTKGSIVKDARYAAGTARREAKLKLATATDALS
;
A
#
# COMPACT_ATOMS: atom_id res chain seq x y z
N MET A 1 -19.77 0.62 21.90
CA MET A 1 -18.96 1.18 20.80
C MET A 1 -18.37 0.09 19.90
N VAL A 2 -17.77 -0.97 20.44
CA VAL A 2 -17.41 -2.20 19.69
C VAL A 2 -18.58 -2.71 18.83
N LYS A 3 -19.78 -2.72 19.42
CA LYS A 3 -21.05 -3.10 18.76
C LYS A 3 -21.49 -2.18 17.61
N ALA A 4 -21.04 -0.92 17.56
CA ALA A 4 -21.44 0.05 16.53
C ALA A 4 -20.57 -0.04 15.26
N LEU A 5 -19.37 -0.60 15.36
CA LEU A 5 -18.46 -0.84 14.24
C LEU A 5 -18.46 -2.31 13.79
N ALA A 6 -18.97 -3.24 14.61
CA ALA A 6 -19.04 -4.66 14.29
C ALA A 6 -20.04 -4.98 13.16
N GLY A 7 -21.17 -4.27 13.10
CA GLY A 7 -22.22 -4.49 12.09
C GLY A 7 -21.76 -4.30 10.64
N PRO A 8 -21.08 -3.19 10.29
CA PRO A 8 -20.59 -2.97 8.91
C PRO A 8 -19.35 -3.81 8.53
N LEU A 9 -18.62 -4.36 9.51
CA LEU A 9 -17.32 -5.02 9.31
C LEU A 9 -17.36 -6.55 9.49
N GLY A 10 -18.53 -7.14 9.79
CA GLY A 10 -18.68 -8.60 9.95
C GLY A 10 -17.89 -9.16 11.14
N LEU A 11 -17.63 -8.35 12.16
CA LEU A 11 -16.82 -8.77 13.30
C LEU A 11 -17.64 -9.60 14.30
N PRO A 12 -17.04 -10.62 14.94
CA PRO A 12 -17.70 -11.40 15.98
C PRO A 12 -18.22 -10.50 17.09
N ASP A 13 -19.42 -10.77 17.62
CA ASP A 13 -20.09 -9.99 18.67
C ASP A 13 -19.42 -10.17 20.07
N ASP A 14 -18.24 -10.80 20.10
CA ASP A 14 -17.45 -11.09 21.28
C ASP A 14 -16.45 -9.96 21.57
N THR A 15 -16.84 -9.10 22.51
CA THR A 15 -16.05 -7.92 22.91
C THR A 15 -14.71 -8.31 23.53
N GLU A 16 -14.62 -9.45 24.23
CA GLU A 16 -13.38 -9.89 24.84
C GLU A 16 -12.35 -10.30 23.77
N LEU A 17 -12.80 -11.03 22.75
CA LEU A 17 -11.97 -11.42 21.62
C LEU A 17 -11.39 -10.20 20.90
N LEU A 18 -12.20 -9.17 20.68
CA LEU A 18 -11.79 -7.94 20.00
C LEU A 18 -10.77 -7.13 20.82
N VAL A 19 -10.92 -7.07 22.15
CA VAL A 19 -9.95 -6.43 23.04
C VAL A 19 -8.62 -7.20 23.05
N ARG A 20 -8.66 -8.54 23.13
CA ARG A 20 -7.46 -9.39 23.05
C ARG A 20 -6.75 -9.25 21.70
N ALA A 21 -7.49 -9.25 20.60
CA ALA A 21 -6.94 -9.07 19.26
C ALA A 21 -6.28 -7.69 19.10
N ASN A 22 -6.88 -6.64 19.66
CA ASN A 22 -6.29 -5.30 19.65
C ASN A 22 -4.97 -5.25 20.44
N GLY A 23 -4.94 -5.84 21.64
CA GLY A 23 -3.73 -5.96 22.46
C GLY A 23 -2.62 -6.76 21.75
N ALA A 24 -2.97 -7.89 21.14
CA ALA A 24 -2.04 -8.71 20.37
C ALA A 24 -1.46 -7.94 19.17
N THR A 25 -2.30 -7.15 18.48
CA THR A 25 -1.89 -6.30 17.36
C THR A 25 -0.91 -5.22 17.81
N MET A 26 -1.13 -4.59 18.97
CA MET A 26 -0.22 -3.59 19.53
C MET A 26 1.15 -4.20 19.88
N ILE A 27 1.17 -5.38 20.53
CA ILE A 27 2.42 -6.05 20.91
C ILE A 27 3.18 -6.51 19.65
N ALA A 28 2.50 -7.20 18.74
CA ALA A 28 3.11 -7.70 17.51
C ALA A 28 3.57 -6.54 16.61
N GLY A 29 2.73 -5.51 16.43
CA GLY A 29 3.05 -4.31 15.68
C GLY A 29 4.23 -3.56 16.27
N GLY A 30 4.25 -3.35 17.59
CA GLY A 30 5.36 -2.69 18.29
C GLY A 30 6.67 -3.47 18.14
N ALA A 31 6.64 -4.80 18.30
CA ALA A 31 7.82 -5.66 18.13
C ALA A 31 8.33 -5.67 16.68
N LEU A 32 7.43 -5.76 15.69
CA LEU A 32 7.79 -5.69 14.27
C LEU A 32 8.39 -4.33 13.89
N LEU A 33 7.84 -3.25 14.44
CA LEU A 33 8.35 -1.90 14.24
C LEU A 33 9.74 -1.73 14.88
N ALA A 34 9.92 -2.17 16.12
CA ALA A 34 11.19 -2.10 16.85
C ALA A 34 12.30 -2.96 16.22
N THR A 35 11.95 -4.13 15.69
CA THR A 35 12.89 -5.03 14.99
C THR A 35 13.13 -4.64 13.53
N GLY A 36 12.42 -3.63 13.01
CA GLY A 36 12.53 -3.20 11.61
C GLY A 36 12.01 -4.24 10.62
N ARG A 37 11.22 -5.23 11.07
CA ARG A 37 10.66 -6.29 10.22
C ARG A 37 9.29 -5.84 9.71
N MET A 38 9.24 -5.47 8.43
CA MET A 38 8.02 -4.91 7.78
C MET A 38 7.46 -3.67 8.52
N PRO A 39 8.30 -2.65 8.81
CA PRO A 39 7.94 -1.51 9.66
C PRO A 39 6.74 -0.74 9.12
N ARG A 40 6.57 -0.71 7.79
CA ARG A 40 5.44 -0.03 7.14
C ARG A 40 4.09 -0.70 7.44
N VAL A 41 4.02 -2.03 7.39
CA VAL A 41 2.78 -2.78 7.66
C VAL A 41 2.45 -2.70 9.15
N ALA A 42 3.46 -2.88 10.00
CA ALA A 42 3.32 -2.74 11.44
C ALA A 42 2.83 -1.33 11.81
N ALA A 43 3.41 -0.29 11.22
CA ALA A 43 3.02 1.09 11.47
C ALA A 43 1.60 1.40 10.98
N THR A 44 1.20 0.94 9.79
CA THR A 44 -0.17 1.13 9.31
C THR A 44 -1.20 0.41 10.19
N ALA A 45 -0.89 -0.81 10.65
CA ALA A 45 -1.77 -1.55 11.56
C ALA A 45 -1.89 -0.86 12.92
N LEU A 46 -0.77 -0.39 13.48
CA LEU A 46 -0.76 0.37 14.73
C LEU A 46 -1.54 1.68 14.61
N ALA A 47 -1.35 2.44 13.52
CA ALA A 47 -2.10 3.67 13.27
C ALA A 47 -3.62 3.40 13.14
N GLY A 48 -4.00 2.34 12.42
CA GLY A 48 -5.40 1.94 12.29
C GLY A 48 -6.05 1.50 13.60
N SER A 49 -5.29 0.90 14.52
CA SER A 49 -5.74 0.54 15.87
C SER A 49 -5.83 1.77 16.80
N LEU A 50 -4.90 2.73 16.68
CA LEU A 50 -4.82 3.89 17.55
C LEU A 50 -5.95 4.91 17.33
N VAL A 51 -6.41 5.08 16.09
CA VAL A 51 -7.40 6.11 15.76
C VAL A 51 -8.76 5.84 16.44
N PRO A 52 -9.36 4.64 16.34
CA PRO A 52 -10.59 4.31 17.06
C PRO A 52 -10.41 4.35 18.58
N SER A 53 -9.28 3.87 19.11
CA SER A 53 -9.04 3.83 20.55
C SER A 53 -8.83 5.21 21.17
N THR A 54 -8.24 6.15 20.43
CA THR A 54 -8.00 7.53 20.91
C THR A 54 -9.28 8.36 20.91
N ILE A 55 -10.14 8.20 19.89
CA ILE A 55 -11.44 8.88 19.85
C ILE A 55 -12.38 8.33 20.92
N ALA A 56 -12.34 7.01 21.17
CA ALA A 56 -13.19 6.34 22.16
C ALA A 56 -12.74 6.55 23.62
N GLY A 57 -11.42 6.53 23.86
CA GLY A 57 -10.87 6.42 25.22
C GLY A 57 -10.90 7.71 26.03
N HIS A 58 -10.81 8.88 25.37
CA HIS A 58 -10.64 10.17 26.06
C HIS A 58 -11.39 11.32 25.38
N PRO A 59 -12.73 11.34 25.42
CA PRO A 59 -13.50 12.44 24.87
C PRO A 59 -13.46 13.67 25.79
N PHE A 60 -12.29 14.31 25.92
CA PHE A 60 -12.11 15.49 26.80
C PHE A 60 -13.07 16.65 26.44
N TRP A 61 -13.59 16.65 25.21
CA TRP A 61 -14.60 17.58 24.70
C TRP A 61 -15.95 17.44 25.41
N ASN A 62 -16.25 16.28 26.00
CA ASN A 62 -17.50 16.01 26.71
C ASN A 62 -17.35 16.07 28.24
N GLU A 63 -16.14 16.30 28.76
CA GLU A 63 -15.86 16.36 30.19
C GLU A 63 -16.06 17.79 30.73
N THR A 64 -16.87 17.93 31.78
CA THR A 64 -17.23 19.20 32.42
C THR A 64 -16.31 19.57 33.59
N ASP A 65 -15.68 18.57 34.22
CA ASP A 65 -14.70 18.78 35.29
C ASP A 65 -13.35 19.28 34.71
N PRO A 66 -12.87 20.49 35.11
CA PRO A 66 -11.62 21.06 34.59
C PRO A 66 -10.38 20.17 34.81
N GLN A 67 -10.31 19.45 35.92
CA GLN A 67 -9.14 18.63 36.28
C GLN A 67 -9.11 17.35 35.44
N LYS A 68 -10.25 16.64 35.34
CA LYS A 68 -10.38 15.45 34.50
C LYS A 68 -10.23 15.76 33.02
N LYS A 69 -10.72 16.91 32.57
CA LYS A 69 -10.53 17.39 31.20
C LYS A 69 -9.06 17.60 30.85
N ALA A 70 -8.28 18.17 31.77
CA ALA A 70 -6.85 18.35 31.58
C ALA A 70 -6.11 17.01 31.47
N GLU A 71 -6.43 16.04 32.32
CA GLU A 71 -5.87 14.68 32.28
C GLU A 71 -6.20 13.95 30.96
N GLN A 72 -7.47 13.96 30.55
CA GLN A 72 -7.90 13.35 29.28
C GLN A 72 -7.22 14.01 28.08
N LYS A 73 -7.07 15.33 28.09
CA LYS A 73 -6.34 16.07 27.04
C LYS A 73 -4.87 15.68 26.99
N GLN A 74 -4.20 15.50 28.14
CA GLN A 74 -2.81 15.04 28.16
C GLN A 74 -2.67 13.64 27.56
N GLN A 75 -3.58 12.73 27.89
CA GLN A 75 -3.56 11.37 27.36
C GLN A 75 -3.82 11.34 25.85
N PHE A 76 -4.76 12.17 25.37
CA PHE A 76 -4.99 12.37 23.94
C PHE A 76 -3.73 12.89 23.22
N MET A 77 -3.05 13.89 23.79
CA MET A 77 -1.83 14.44 23.18
C MET A 77 -0.67 13.44 23.16
N LYS A 78 -0.55 12.55 24.16
CA LYS A 78 0.41 11.44 24.13
C LYS A 78 0.09 10.45 23.01
N ASN A 79 -1.18 10.07 22.83
CA ASN A 79 -1.55 9.17 21.74
C ASN A 79 -1.32 9.82 20.38
N LEU A 80 -1.55 11.14 20.26
CA LEU A 80 -1.31 11.89 19.03
C LEU A 80 0.19 11.97 18.69
N SER A 81 1.06 12.17 19.66
CA SER A 81 2.51 12.18 19.41
C SER A 81 3.03 10.81 18.98
N VAL A 82 2.55 9.73 19.59
CA VAL A 82 2.85 8.35 19.17
C VAL A 82 2.32 8.10 17.76
N LEU A 83 1.06 8.48 17.46
CA LEU A 83 0.48 8.34 16.13
C LEU A 83 1.34 9.05 15.07
N GLY A 84 1.82 10.26 15.36
CA GLY A 84 2.73 11.00 14.48
C GLY A 84 4.02 10.24 14.18
N GLY A 85 4.67 9.67 15.20
CA GLY A 85 5.89 8.87 15.03
C GLY A 85 5.65 7.59 14.22
N VAL A 86 4.54 6.90 14.46
CA VAL A 86 4.20 5.68 13.74
C VAL A 86 3.82 5.96 12.28
N LEU A 87 3.08 7.05 12.00
CA LEU A 87 2.78 7.46 10.63
C LEU A 87 4.04 7.80 9.83
N LEU A 88 5.03 8.44 10.46
CA LEU A 88 6.32 8.70 9.83
C LEU A 88 7.02 7.39 9.43
N ALA A 89 7.01 6.39 10.33
CA ALA A 89 7.56 5.07 10.04
C ALA A 89 6.78 4.29 8.96
N ALA A 90 5.49 4.59 8.76
CA ALA A 90 4.68 3.97 7.71
C ALA A 90 5.11 4.42 6.29
N VAL A 91 5.55 5.67 6.17
CA VAL A 91 5.98 6.26 4.89
C VAL A 91 7.49 6.17 4.67
N ASP A 92 8.28 5.91 5.72
CA ASP A 92 9.72 5.75 5.58
C ASP A 92 10.08 4.53 4.72
N THR A 93 10.99 4.76 3.78
CA THR A 93 11.49 3.74 2.85
C THR A 93 12.94 3.35 3.14
N ALA A 94 13.60 3.98 4.13
CA ALA A 94 14.97 3.70 4.55
C ALA A 94 15.95 3.52 3.36
N GLY A 95 15.78 4.35 2.31
CA GLY A 95 16.59 4.33 1.09
C GLY A 95 16.30 3.18 0.10
N LYS A 96 15.34 2.30 0.38
CA LYS A 96 14.96 1.19 -0.52
C LYS A 96 13.88 1.63 -1.50
N PRO A 97 14.04 1.37 -2.81
CA PRO A 97 12.99 1.69 -3.79
C PRO A 97 11.67 1.02 -3.42
N GLY A 98 10.62 1.83 -3.25
CA GLY A 98 9.30 1.38 -2.83
C GLY A 98 8.64 0.43 -3.83
N LEU A 99 7.58 -0.27 -3.40
CA LEU A 99 6.79 -1.17 -4.27
C LEU A 99 6.26 -0.47 -5.53
N ALA A 100 5.77 0.76 -5.41
CA ALA A 100 5.32 1.57 -6.54
C ALA A 100 6.45 1.86 -7.55
N TYR A 101 7.66 2.13 -7.05
CA TYR A 101 8.84 2.33 -7.89
C TYR A 101 9.19 1.05 -8.66
N ARG A 102 9.17 -0.11 -7.98
CA ARG A 102 9.41 -1.41 -8.61
C ARG A 102 8.35 -1.75 -9.65
N ALA A 103 7.07 -1.49 -9.36
CA ALA A 103 5.98 -1.69 -10.29
C ALA A 103 6.13 -0.81 -11.54
N ARG A 104 6.50 0.46 -11.37
CA ARG A 104 6.78 1.38 -12.48
C ARG A 104 7.94 0.89 -13.34
N MET A 105 9.03 0.42 -12.72
CA MET A 105 10.19 -0.10 -13.44
C MET A 105 9.86 -1.35 -14.26
N LEU A 106 8.99 -2.23 -13.76
CA LEU A 106 8.46 -3.36 -14.53
C LEU A 106 7.59 -2.91 -15.71
N GLY A 107 6.75 -1.89 -15.51
CA GLY A 107 5.95 -1.29 -16.59
C GLY A 107 6.81 -0.64 -17.68
N ASP A 108 7.87 0.08 -17.28
CA ASP A 108 8.81 0.70 -18.20
C ASP A 108 9.61 -0.37 -18.98
N ALA A 109 10.06 -1.44 -18.31
CA ALA A 109 10.73 -2.57 -18.95
C ALA A 109 9.81 -3.26 -19.97
N ALA A 110 8.56 -3.54 -19.59
CA ALA A 110 7.57 -4.15 -20.48
C ALA A 110 7.27 -3.27 -21.70
N SER A 111 7.19 -1.95 -21.51
CA SER A 111 6.93 -0.99 -22.60
C SER A 111 8.08 -0.92 -23.60
N ARG A 112 9.33 -0.99 -23.12
CA ARG A 112 10.53 -1.06 -23.98
C ARG A 112 10.56 -2.34 -24.80
N THR A 113 10.30 -3.48 -24.17
CA THR A 113 10.24 -4.78 -24.86
C THR A 113 9.13 -4.81 -25.92
N LYS A 114 7.95 -4.24 -25.63
CA LYS A 114 6.90 -4.08 -26.66
C LYS A 114 7.39 -3.23 -27.83
N GLY A 115 8.07 -2.13 -27.56
CA GLY A 115 8.61 -1.24 -28.59
C GLY A 115 9.63 -1.91 -29.52
N SER A 116 10.53 -2.74 -28.98
CA SER A 116 11.50 -3.50 -29.79
C SER A 116 10.81 -4.58 -30.62
N ILE A 117 9.91 -5.38 -30.03
CA ILE A 117 9.19 -6.43 -30.73
C ILE A 117 8.39 -5.87 -31.92
N VAL A 118 7.69 -4.75 -31.74
CA VAL A 118 6.91 -4.12 -32.83
C VAL A 118 7.82 -3.62 -33.96
N LYS A 119 8.99 -3.07 -33.62
CA LYS A 119 9.97 -2.64 -34.63
C LYS A 119 10.50 -3.85 -35.40
N ASP A 120 10.93 -4.89 -34.70
CA ASP A 120 11.47 -6.11 -35.30
C ASP A 120 10.44 -6.78 -36.22
N ALA A 121 9.18 -6.85 -35.79
CA ALA A 121 8.07 -7.34 -36.60
C ALA A 121 7.85 -6.50 -37.88
N ARG A 122 7.96 -5.16 -37.78
CA ARG A 122 7.86 -4.28 -38.97
C ARG A 122 9.03 -4.47 -39.93
N TYR A 123 10.25 -4.62 -39.43
CA TYR A 123 11.42 -4.88 -40.27
C TYR A 123 11.31 -6.25 -40.97
N ALA A 124 10.89 -7.29 -40.25
CA ALA A 124 10.64 -8.62 -40.81
C ALA A 124 9.53 -8.60 -41.87
N ALA A 125 8.41 -7.90 -41.60
CA ALA A 125 7.34 -7.76 -42.59
C ALA A 125 7.78 -6.96 -43.83
N GLY A 126 8.62 -5.94 -43.65
CA GLY A 126 9.15 -5.13 -44.75
C GLY A 126 10.11 -5.90 -45.66
N THR A 127 10.97 -6.73 -45.08
CA THR A 127 11.90 -7.60 -45.83
C THR A 127 11.13 -8.70 -46.59
N ALA A 128 10.19 -9.39 -45.93
CA ALA A 128 9.33 -10.38 -46.58
C ALA A 128 8.52 -9.79 -47.75
N ARG A 129 8.00 -8.57 -47.61
CA ARG A 129 7.31 -7.87 -48.72
C ARG A 129 8.22 -7.57 -49.89
N ARG A 130 9.46 -7.16 -49.64
CA ARG A 130 10.46 -6.88 -50.70
C ARG A 130 10.80 -8.16 -51.44
N GLU A 131 11.07 -9.24 -50.73
CA GLU A 131 11.34 -10.55 -51.32
C GLU A 131 10.15 -11.05 -52.15
N ALA A 132 8.93 -10.92 -51.65
CA ALA A 132 7.73 -11.30 -52.39
C ALA A 132 7.57 -10.48 -53.68
N LYS A 133 7.80 -9.17 -53.65
CA LYS A 133 7.77 -8.33 -54.85
C LYS A 133 8.82 -8.72 -55.88
N LEU A 134 10.04 -9.06 -55.45
CA LEU A 134 11.10 -9.51 -56.35
C LEU A 134 10.76 -10.84 -57.02
N LYS A 135 10.21 -11.79 -56.26
CA LYS A 135 9.74 -13.09 -56.79
C LYS A 135 8.57 -12.93 -57.77
N LEU A 136 7.65 -11.99 -57.50
CA LEU A 136 6.57 -11.68 -58.43
C LEU A 136 7.07 -11.01 -59.70
N ALA A 137 7.99 -10.04 -59.60
CA ALA A 137 8.57 -9.38 -60.77
C ALA A 137 9.32 -10.35 -61.69
N THR A 138 10.12 -11.25 -61.10
CA THR A 138 10.83 -12.31 -61.85
C THR A 138 9.87 -13.32 -62.47
N ALA A 139 8.77 -13.69 -61.80
CA ALA A 139 7.75 -14.55 -62.37
C ALA A 139 7.00 -13.90 -63.54
N THR A 140 6.72 -12.59 -63.45
CA THR A 140 6.09 -11.84 -64.55
C THR A 140 7.01 -11.75 -65.76
N ASP A 141 8.30 -11.49 -65.57
CA ASP A 141 9.30 -11.43 -66.64
C ASP A 141 9.51 -12.80 -67.33
N ALA A 142 9.34 -13.90 -66.60
CA ALA A 142 9.44 -15.26 -67.14
C ALA A 142 8.18 -15.71 -67.92
N LEU A 143 7.08 -14.96 -67.83
CA LEU A 143 5.79 -15.26 -68.47
C LEU A 143 5.50 -14.38 -69.69
N SER A 144 6.37 -13.42 -70.01
CA SER A 144 6.32 -12.52 -71.18
C SER A 144 7.33 -12.93 -72.25
#